data_AF-A0A952ZGA9-F1
#
_entry.id   AF-A0A952ZGA9-F1
#
_cell.length_a   1.000
_cell.length_b   1.000
_cell.length_c   1.000
_cell.angle_alpha   90.00
_cell.angle_beta   90.00
_cell.angle_gamma   90.00
#
_symmetry.space_group_name_H-M   'P 1'
#
loop_
_entity.id
_entity.type
_entity.pdbx_description
1 polymer ?
#
loop_
_entity_poly.entity_id
_entity_poly.type
_entity_poly.pdbx_seq_one_letter_code
_entity_poly.pdbx_strand_id
1 'polypeptide(L)'
;MPTSDFAIDLNADSGASQVRAARWRFVCVDLLAVAFVLWSGSALPDIAATHFGGSGHANGWMARQHYLAFMAGLVVALPVLVAFVPLVARTGRSARVNLPNCEFWLAPRQRPATLAWLSCHMARCAMLLAVFLATMHWLVVRANEQSPPHLEALPFVTALVVFLLVLVTWTNSLARHFRLPQRI
;
A
#
# COMPACT_ATOMS: atom_id res chain seq x y z
N MET A 1 -31.21 -31.07 -13.71
CA MET A 1 -30.28 -30.64 -12.63
C MET A 1 -29.26 -29.67 -13.21
N PRO A 2 -29.43 -28.34 -13.03
CA PRO A 2 -28.41 -27.34 -13.33
C PRO A 2 -27.97 -26.70 -12.01
N THR A 3 -26.92 -27.21 -11.34
CA THR A 3 -26.52 -26.67 -10.02
C THR A 3 -25.03 -26.42 -9.85
N SER A 4 -24.16 -27.00 -10.68
CA SER A 4 -22.70 -26.75 -10.59
C SER A 4 -22.25 -25.55 -11.42
N ASP A 5 -22.69 -25.44 -12.68
CA ASP A 5 -22.20 -24.38 -13.59
C ASP A 5 -22.74 -23.00 -13.18
N PHE A 6 -24.01 -22.91 -12.82
CA PHE A 6 -24.62 -21.66 -12.35
C PHE A 6 -23.97 -21.13 -11.06
N ALA A 7 -23.56 -22.03 -10.14
CA ALA A 7 -22.89 -21.64 -8.90
C ALA A 7 -21.42 -21.21 -9.13
N ILE A 8 -20.77 -21.71 -10.18
CA ILE A 8 -19.42 -21.31 -10.57
C ILE A 8 -19.44 -19.90 -11.17
N ASP A 9 -20.42 -19.60 -12.03
CA ASP A 9 -20.55 -18.28 -12.67
C ASP A 9 -20.84 -17.16 -11.65
N LEU A 10 -21.73 -17.39 -10.69
CA LEU A 10 -22.00 -16.43 -9.60
C LEU A 10 -20.76 -16.14 -8.73
N ASN A 11 -19.92 -17.15 -8.50
CA ASN A 11 -18.68 -16.99 -7.74
C ASN A 11 -17.60 -16.24 -8.54
N ALA A 12 -17.54 -16.44 -9.86
CA ALA A 12 -16.63 -15.72 -10.74
C ALA A 12 -16.98 -14.22 -10.81
N ASP A 13 -18.28 -13.90 -10.96
CA ASP A 13 -18.77 -12.51 -11.04
C ASP A 13 -18.59 -11.74 -9.73
N SER A 14 -18.80 -12.41 -8.59
CA SER A 14 -18.56 -11.81 -7.27
C SER A 14 -17.07 -11.56 -7.00
N GLY A 15 -16.17 -12.42 -7.50
CA GLY A 15 -14.73 -12.19 -7.40
C GLY A 15 -14.26 -11.01 -8.25
N ALA A 16 -14.73 -10.92 -9.50
CA ALA A 16 -14.37 -9.85 -10.42
C ALA A 16 -14.87 -8.48 -9.93
N SER A 17 -16.11 -8.40 -9.42
CA SER A 17 -16.66 -7.17 -8.85
C SER A 17 -15.91 -6.70 -7.60
N GLN A 18 -15.51 -7.61 -6.71
CA GLN A 18 -14.68 -7.29 -5.55
C GLN A 18 -13.31 -6.72 -5.93
N VAL A 19 -12.63 -7.33 -6.91
CA VAL A 19 -11.34 -6.83 -7.40
C VAL A 19 -11.48 -5.45 -8.02
N ARG A 20 -12.52 -5.21 -8.83
CA ARG A 20 -12.81 -3.90 -9.40
C ARG A 20 -13.06 -2.85 -8.31
N ALA A 21 -13.85 -3.18 -7.30
CA ALA A 21 -14.12 -2.28 -6.17
C ALA A 21 -12.84 -1.98 -5.38
N ALA A 22 -11.99 -2.97 -5.11
CA ALA A 22 -10.71 -2.78 -4.43
C ALA A 22 -9.76 -1.86 -5.22
N ARG A 23 -9.70 -2.03 -6.55
CA ARG A 23 -8.92 -1.15 -7.43
C ARG A 23 -9.42 0.29 -7.41
N TRP A 24 -10.73 0.50 -7.48
CA TRP A 24 -11.28 1.85 -7.42
C TRP A 24 -11.00 2.52 -6.08
N ARG A 25 -11.16 1.81 -4.96
CA ARG A 25 -10.79 2.34 -3.64
C ARG A 25 -9.32 2.72 -3.59
N PHE A 26 -8.44 1.85 -4.10
CA PHE A 26 -7.01 2.14 -4.20
C PHE A 26 -6.75 3.42 -5.01
N VAL A 27 -7.29 3.52 -6.23
CA VAL A 27 -7.13 4.71 -7.09
C VAL A 27 -7.65 5.96 -6.40
N CYS A 28 -8.81 5.90 -5.74
CA CYS A 28 -9.33 7.05 -4.99
C CYS A 28 -8.40 7.48 -3.86
N VAL A 29 -7.89 6.52 -3.06
CA VAL A 29 -6.94 6.83 -1.97
C VAL A 29 -5.65 7.44 -2.53
N ASP A 30 -5.13 6.91 -3.63
CA ASP A 30 -3.90 7.37 -4.26
C ASP A 30 -4.05 8.81 -4.80
N LEU A 31 -5.16 9.08 -5.51
CA LEU A 31 -5.49 10.43 -5.99
C LEU A 31 -5.70 11.42 -4.83
N LEU A 32 -6.37 10.99 -3.76
CA LEU A 32 -6.53 11.81 -2.56
C LEU A 32 -5.19 12.09 -1.88
N ALA A 33 -4.28 11.11 -1.83
CA ALA A 33 -2.95 11.28 -1.27
C ALA A 33 -2.10 12.27 -2.09
N VAL A 34 -2.13 12.18 -3.43
CA VAL A 34 -1.49 13.16 -4.31
C VAL A 34 -2.08 14.55 -4.11
N ALA A 35 -3.41 14.67 -4.14
CA ALA A 35 -4.08 15.95 -3.93
C ALA A 35 -3.71 16.55 -2.56
N PHE A 36 -3.66 15.74 -1.51
CA PHE A 36 -3.24 16.13 -0.18
C PHE A 36 -1.78 16.62 -0.16
N VAL A 37 -0.86 15.91 -0.80
CA VAL A 37 0.56 16.31 -0.91
C VAL A 37 0.70 17.66 -1.60
N LEU A 38 0.03 17.86 -2.73
CA LEU A 38 0.11 19.11 -3.49
C LEU A 38 -0.52 20.28 -2.74
N TRP A 39 -1.67 20.05 -2.09
CA TRP A 39 -2.38 21.07 -1.34
C TRP A 39 -1.62 21.48 -0.07
N SER A 40 -1.29 20.52 0.81
CA SER A 40 -0.62 20.83 2.08
C SER A 40 0.81 21.29 1.88
N GLY A 41 1.51 20.73 0.89
CA GLY A 41 2.86 21.14 0.54
C GLY A 41 2.99 22.52 -0.11
N SER A 42 1.87 23.14 -0.53
CA SER A 42 1.87 24.52 -1.02
C SER A 42 2.24 25.55 0.06
N ALA A 43 2.04 25.21 1.34
CA ALA A 43 2.39 26.04 2.49
C ALA A 43 3.89 26.02 2.83
N LEU A 44 4.68 25.13 2.19
CA LEU A 44 6.11 25.07 2.43
C LEU A 44 6.83 26.33 1.91
N PRO A 45 7.94 26.75 2.57
CA PRO A 45 8.81 27.79 2.02
C PRO A 45 9.45 27.35 0.70
N ASP A 46 9.97 28.30 -0.08
CA ASP A 46 10.58 28.02 -1.39
C ASP A 46 11.74 27.01 -1.30
N ILE A 47 12.50 27.06 -0.20
CA ILE A 47 13.47 26.04 0.21
C ILE A 47 13.01 25.48 1.55
N ALA A 48 12.61 24.20 1.56
CA ALA A 48 12.08 23.52 2.73
C ALA A 48 13.09 22.52 3.30
N ALA A 49 13.07 22.34 4.63
CA ALA A 49 13.70 21.20 5.27
C ALA A 49 12.93 19.94 4.89
N THR A 50 13.61 18.97 4.28
CA THR A 50 12.99 17.73 3.79
C THR A 50 13.62 16.48 4.37
N HIS A 51 14.76 16.61 5.03
CA HIS A 51 15.44 15.54 5.73
C HIS A 51 15.90 16.02 7.10
N PHE A 52 15.69 15.15 8.10
CA PHE A 52 15.91 15.45 9.51
C PHE A 52 16.82 14.37 10.10
N GLY A 53 17.78 14.78 10.92
CA GLY A 53 18.66 13.86 11.65
C GLY A 53 17.97 13.20 12.82
N GLY A 54 18.67 12.28 13.52
CA GLY A 54 18.12 11.56 14.67
C GLY A 54 17.71 12.45 15.86
N SER A 55 18.21 13.70 15.92
CA SER A 55 17.79 14.71 16.90
C SER A 55 16.51 15.47 16.51
N GLY A 56 15.92 15.16 15.35
CA GLY A 56 14.79 15.88 14.76
C GLY A 56 15.18 17.19 14.06
N HIS A 57 16.43 17.65 14.14
CA HIS A 57 16.85 18.86 13.43
C HIS A 57 17.06 18.61 11.94
N ALA A 58 16.68 19.58 11.12
CA ALA A 58 16.91 19.53 9.68
C ALA A 58 18.41 19.43 9.36
N ASN A 59 18.76 18.53 8.44
CA ASN A 59 20.12 18.40 7.90
C ASN A 59 20.12 18.20 6.37
N GLY A 60 18.95 18.29 5.72
CA GLY A 60 18.82 18.32 4.27
C GLY A 60 17.62 19.17 3.83
N TRP A 61 17.81 19.92 2.75
CA TRP A 61 16.83 20.86 2.21
C TRP A 61 16.66 20.64 0.72
N MET A 62 15.46 20.93 0.23
CA MET A 62 15.14 20.92 -1.19
C MET A 62 14.26 22.12 -1.53
N ALA A 63 14.33 22.57 -2.79
CA ALA A 63 13.33 23.49 -3.29
C ALA A 63 11.95 22.83 -3.32
N ARG A 64 10.91 23.57 -2.91
CA ARG A 64 9.53 23.10 -2.76
C ARG A 64 9.05 22.28 -3.95
N GLN A 65 9.25 22.77 -5.16
CA GLN A 65 8.84 22.09 -6.39
C GLN A 65 9.47 20.70 -6.58
N HIS A 66 10.75 20.53 -6.22
CA HIS A 66 11.42 19.23 -6.31
C HIS A 66 10.90 18.27 -5.24
N TYR A 67 10.67 18.78 -4.02
CA TYR A 67 10.09 17.99 -2.95
C TYR A 67 8.67 17.51 -3.30
N LEU A 68 7.81 18.39 -3.81
CA LEU A 68 6.44 18.02 -4.19
C LEU A 68 6.41 17.03 -5.35
N ALA A 69 7.26 17.24 -6.38
CA ALA A 69 7.38 16.28 -7.48
C ALA A 69 7.86 14.91 -6.97
N PHE A 70 8.86 14.89 -6.09
CA PHE A 70 9.37 13.67 -5.48
C PHE A 70 8.29 12.97 -4.64
N MET A 71 7.61 13.68 -3.73
CA MET A 71 6.61 13.08 -2.85
C MET A 71 5.35 12.64 -3.60
N ALA A 72 4.88 13.42 -4.59
CA ALA A 72 3.76 13.02 -5.44
C ALA A 72 4.11 11.78 -6.27
N GLY A 73 5.35 11.71 -6.79
CA GLY A 73 5.85 10.51 -7.45
C GLY A 73 5.95 9.31 -6.51
N LEU A 74 6.49 9.50 -5.31
CA LEU A 74 6.72 8.44 -4.32
C LEU A 74 5.41 7.85 -3.80
N VAL A 75 4.42 8.71 -3.50
CA VAL A 75 3.11 8.30 -2.97
C VAL A 75 2.29 7.52 -4.00
N VAL A 76 2.57 7.67 -5.30
CA VAL A 76 1.96 6.87 -6.38
C VAL A 76 2.80 5.63 -6.68
N ALA A 77 4.09 5.81 -6.95
CA ALA A 77 4.94 4.77 -7.52
C ALA A 77 5.07 3.55 -6.59
N LEU A 78 5.29 3.76 -5.28
CA LEU A 78 5.43 2.63 -4.35
C LEU A 78 4.11 1.89 -4.12
N PRO A 79 2.96 2.55 -3.83
CA PRO A 79 1.68 1.86 -3.73
C PRO A 79 1.25 1.15 -5.01
N VAL A 80 1.46 1.75 -6.19
CA VAL A 80 1.22 1.08 -7.48
C VAL A 80 2.07 -0.18 -7.60
N LEU A 81 3.39 -0.10 -7.33
CA LEU A 81 4.25 -1.27 -7.37
C LEU A 81 3.73 -2.42 -6.48
N VAL A 82 3.27 -2.09 -5.27
CA VAL A 82 2.68 -3.05 -4.31
C VAL A 82 1.35 -3.62 -4.82
N ALA A 83 0.44 -2.78 -5.33
CA ALA A 83 -0.89 -3.20 -5.79
C ALA A 83 -0.83 -4.16 -6.99
N PHE A 84 0.20 -4.04 -7.84
CA PHE A 84 0.33 -4.80 -9.08
C PHE A 84 1.23 -6.04 -8.98
N VAL A 85 1.83 -6.34 -7.82
CA VAL A 85 2.54 -7.61 -7.55
C VAL A 85 1.77 -8.87 -8.04
N PRO A 86 0.43 -8.99 -7.85
CA PRO A 86 -0.31 -10.16 -8.30
C PRO A 86 -0.34 -10.37 -9.82
N LEU A 87 -0.13 -9.30 -10.61
CA LEU A 87 -0.03 -9.44 -12.07
C LEU A 87 1.28 -10.11 -12.49
N VAL A 88 2.37 -9.88 -11.76
CA VAL A 88 3.64 -10.60 -12.01
C VAL A 88 3.48 -12.08 -11.67
N ALA A 89 2.75 -12.39 -10.59
CA ALA A 89 2.40 -13.77 -10.25
C ALA A 89 1.49 -14.44 -11.31
N ARG A 90 0.77 -13.67 -12.12
CA ARG A 90 -0.04 -14.20 -13.23
C ARG A 90 0.79 -14.69 -14.41
N THR A 91 1.95 -14.09 -14.69
CA THR A 91 2.74 -14.38 -15.90
C THR A 91 3.83 -15.46 -15.68
N GLY A 92 4.18 -15.77 -14.43
CA GLY A 92 5.19 -16.79 -14.11
C GLY A 92 4.72 -18.24 -14.28
N ARG A 93 5.49 -19.06 -15.01
CA ARG A 93 5.41 -20.54 -14.96
C ARG A 93 6.02 -20.98 -13.62
N SER A 94 5.18 -21.44 -12.68
CA SER A 94 5.57 -21.87 -11.32
C SER A 94 6.31 -20.78 -10.54
N ALA A 95 5.53 -19.91 -9.90
CA ALA A 95 6.05 -18.75 -9.22
C ALA A 95 6.89 -19.17 -8.00
N ARG A 96 8.19 -18.82 -7.99
CA ARG A 96 9.03 -18.65 -6.79
C ARG A 96 8.53 -17.48 -5.90
N VAL A 97 7.22 -17.28 -5.85
CA VAL A 97 6.59 -16.42 -4.86
C VAL A 97 6.71 -17.18 -3.55
N ASN A 98 7.21 -16.51 -2.51
CA ASN A 98 7.37 -17.09 -1.17
C ASN A 98 5.98 -17.31 -0.52
N LEU A 99 5.20 -18.22 -1.11
CA LEU A 99 3.86 -18.58 -0.71
C LEU A 99 3.89 -20.02 -0.19
N PRO A 100 3.49 -20.26 1.07
CA PRO A 100 3.37 -21.62 1.58
C PRO A 100 2.43 -22.44 0.70
N ASN A 101 2.84 -23.66 0.32
CA ASN A 101 2.02 -24.58 -0.48
C ASN A 101 1.56 -24.00 -1.82
N CYS A 102 2.43 -23.22 -2.48
CA CYS A 102 2.09 -22.50 -3.71
C CYS A 102 1.50 -23.40 -4.81
N GLU A 103 1.92 -24.66 -4.91
CA GLU A 103 1.40 -25.64 -5.86
C GLU A 103 -0.11 -25.89 -5.69
N PHE A 104 -0.58 -25.95 -4.43
CA PHE A 104 -2.00 -26.12 -4.12
C PHE A 104 -2.80 -24.87 -4.51
N TRP A 105 -2.35 -23.70 -4.04
CA TRP A 105 -3.07 -22.43 -4.22
C TRP A 105 -3.03 -21.89 -5.65
N LEU A 106 -2.01 -22.24 -6.43
CA LEU A 106 -1.84 -21.85 -7.84
C LEU A 106 -2.24 -22.96 -8.81
N ALA A 107 -2.78 -24.08 -8.32
CA ALA A 107 -3.37 -25.12 -9.18
C ALA A 107 -4.47 -24.51 -10.08
N PRO A 108 -4.65 -24.98 -11.33
CA PRO A 108 -5.56 -24.36 -12.31
C PRO A 108 -6.97 -24.08 -11.77
N ARG A 109 -7.48 -24.98 -10.91
CA ARG A 109 -8.80 -24.87 -10.30
C ARG A 109 -8.91 -23.74 -9.26
N GLN A 110 -7.86 -23.49 -8.48
CA GLN A 110 -7.87 -22.51 -7.38
C GLN A 110 -7.31 -21.15 -7.80
N ARG A 111 -6.47 -21.14 -8.85
CA ARG A 111 -5.73 -19.96 -9.32
C ARG A 111 -6.58 -18.69 -9.49
N PRO A 112 -7.79 -18.72 -10.11
CA PRO A 112 -8.60 -17.51 -10.25
C PRO A 112 -9.00 -16.89 -8.90
N ALA A 113 -9.44 -17.73 -7.95
CA ALA A 113 -9.84 -17.29 -6.62
C ALA A 113 -8.64 -16.76 -5.81
N THR A 114 -7.51 -17.48 -5.86
CA THR A 114 -6.26 -17.07 -5.20
C THR A 114 -5.79 -15.70 -5.69
N LEU A 115 -5.79 -15.48 -7.00
CA LEU A 115 -5.37 -14.21 -7.59
C LEU A 115 -6.33 -13.07 -7.28
N ALA A 116 -7.65 -13.33 -7.24
CA ALA A 116 -8.65 -12.33 -6.85
C ALA A 116 -8.46 -11.90 -5.40
N TRP A 117 -8.30 -12.88 -4.48
CA TRP A 117 -8.04 -12.62 -3.07
C TRP A 117 -6.73 -11.84 -2.89
N LEU A 118 -5.64 -12.28 -3.54
CA LEU A 118 -4.33 -11.62 -3.47
C LEU A 118 -4.40 -10.19 -4.01
N SER A 119 -5.13 -9.95 -5.11
CA SER A 119 -5.35 -8.61 -5.65
C SER A 119 -6.03 -7.69 -4.64
N CYS A 120 -7.10 -8.15 -3.99
CA CYS A 120 -7.79 -7.39 -2.95
C CYS A 120 -6.92 -7.18 -1.70
N HIS A 121 -6.08 -8.17 -1.35
CA HIS A 121 -5.19 -8.09 -0.19
C HIS A 121 -4.03 -7.12 -0.43
N MET A 122 -3.39 -7.16 -1.61
CA MET A 122 -2.32 -6.24 -2.01
C MET A 122 -2.82 -4.81 -2.19
N ALA A 123 -4.03 -4.61 -2.74
CA ALA A 123 -4.63 -3.28 -2.83
C ALA A 123 -4.82 -2.63 -1.44
N ARG A 124 -5.14 -3.41 -0.40
CA ARG A 124 -5.21 -2.90 0.98
C ARG A 124 -3.84 -2.47 1.50
N CYS A 125 -2.79 -3.24 1.24
CA CYS A 125 -1.41 -2.89 1.59
C CYS A 125 -0.96 -1.59 0.90
N ALA A 126 -1.26 -1.47 -0.39
CA ALA A 126 -0.96 -0.28 -1.17
C ALA A 126 -1.64 0.98 -0.60
N MET A 127 -2.93 0.91 -0.26
CA MET A 127 -3.62 2.01 0.40
C MET A 127 -3.01 2.38 1.76
N LEU A 128 -2.64 1.39 2.57
CA LEU A 128 -1.96 1.63 3.85
C LEU A 128 -0.61 2.34 3.66
N LEU A 129 0.15 1.93 2.65
CA LEU A 129 1.42 2.56 2.29
C LEU A 129 1.21 4.01 1.80
N ALA A 130 0.21 4.26 0.96
CA ALA A 130 -0.13 5.61 0.50
C ALA A 130 -0.48 6.55 1.67
N VAL A 131 -1.32 6.07 2.60
CA VAL A 131 -1.69 6.83 3.82
C VAL A 131 -0.47 7.09 4.71
N PHE A 132 0.40 6.10 4.88
CA PHE A 132 1.64 6.28 5.65
C PHE A 132 2.56 7.33 5.01
N LEU A 133 2.78 7.27 3.70
CA LEU A 133 3.60 8.25 2.97
C LEU A 133 3.00 9.67 3.02
N ALA A 134 1.67 9.80 2.89
CA ALA A 134 0.97 11.07 3.08
C ALA A 134 1.11 11.60 4.52
N THR A 135 1.11 10.71 5.52
CA THR A 135 1.35 11.07 6.92
C THR A 135 2.79 11.56 7.11
N MET A 136 3.78 10.89 6.51
CA MET A 136 5.17 11.34 6.55
C MET A 136 5.34 12.71 5.88
N HIS A 137 4.69 12.93 4.73
CA HIS A 137 4.63 14.24 4.09
C HIS A 137 4.07 15.31 5.03
N TRP A 138 2.94 15.04 5.68
CA TRP A 138 2.31 15.97 6.62
C TRP A 138 3.25 16.35 7.78
N LEU A 139 3.99 15.38 8.33
CA LEU A 139 4.96 15.67 9.38
C LEU A 139 6.11 16.56 8.90
N VAL A 140 6.54 16.43 7.65
CA VAL A 140 7.52 17.35 7.05
C VAL A 140 6.94 18.77 6.94
N VAL A 141 5.69 18.91 6.50
CA VAL A 141 5.00 20.22 6.46
C VAL A 141 4.97 20.85 7.84
N ARG A 142 4.50 20.11 8.86
CA ARG A 142 4.47 20.60 10.25
C ARG A 142 5.85 20.93 10.83
N ALA A 143 6.88 20.17 10.48
CA ALA A 143 8.24 20.44 10.93
C ALA A 143 8.77 21.78 10.40
N ASN A 144 8.33 22.21 9.21
CA ASN A 144 8.71 23.49 8.60
C ASN A 144 7.92 24.69 9.16
N GLU A 145 6.87 24.47 9.96
CA GLU A 145 6.17 25.55 10.69
C GLU A 145 6.99 26.06 11.88
N GLN A 146 8.01 25.31 12.31
CA GLN A 146 8.86 25.64 13.45
C GLN A 146 10.10 26.43 13.01
N SER A 147 10.59 27.31 13.89
CA SER A 147 11.82 28.09 13.69
C SER A 147 12.79 27.83 14.84
N PRO A 148 13.87 27.03 14.65
CA PRO A 148 14.27 26.35 13.40
C PRO A 148 13.38 25.13 13.05
N PRO A 149 13.39 24.64 11.80
CA PRO A 149 12.64 23.45 11.41
C PRO A 149 13.05 22.22 12.24
N HIS A 150 12.06 21.59 12.87
CA HIS A 150 12.26 20.47 13.77
C HIS A 150 11.15 19.43 13.62
N LEU A 151 11.54 18.18 13.42
CA LEU A 151 10.63 17.04 13.35
C LEU A 151 10.39 16.48 14.75
N GLU A 152 9.16 16.62 15.23
CA GLU A 152 8.75 16.07 16.52
C GLU A 152 8.83 14.54 16.52
N ALA A 153 9.58 13.98 17.48
CA ALA A 153 9.81 12.54 17.56
C ALA A 153 8.54 11.73 17.85
N LEU A 154 7.68 12.23 18.75
CA LEU A 154 6.48 11.49 19.16
C LEU A 154 5.53 11.18 17.99
N PRO A 155 5.01 12.17 17.22
CA PRO A 155 4.12 11.87 16.11
C PRO A 155 4.79 11.03 15.01
N PHE A 156 6.08 11.23 14.76
CA PHE A 156 6.84 10.41 13.83
C PHE A 156 6.90 8.94 14.27
N VAL A 157 7.33 8.69 15.51
CA VAL A 157 7.44 7.34 16.08
C VAL A 157 6.07 6.68 16.17
N THR A 158 5.03 7.43 16.57
CA THR A 158 3.66 6.90 16.61
C THR A 158 3.19 6.46 15.22
N ALA A 159 3.34 7.30 14.19
CA ALA A 159 2.96 6.95 12.83
C ALA A 159 3.73 5.72 12.32
N LEU A 160 5.04 5.65 12.59
CA LEU A 160 5.88 4.51 12.23
C LEU A 160 5.45 3.22 12.94
N VAL A 161 5.26 3.26 14.26
CA VAL A 161 4.86 2.09 15.05
C VAL A 161 3.46 1.60 14.64
N VAL A 162 2.50 2.50 14.46
CA VAL A 162 1.16 2.15 13.99
C VAL A 162 1.23 1.49 12.61
N PHE A 163 1.98 2.08 11.67
CA PHE A 163 2.17 1.49 10.35
C PHE A 163 2.79 0.09 10.42
N LEU A 164 3.85 -0.10 11.23
CA LEU A 164 4.50 -1.39 11.40
C LEU A 164 3.57 -2.44 12.04
N LEU A 165 2.78 -2.08 13.05
CA LEU A 165 1.81 -2.99 13.67
C LEU A 165 0.72 -3.41 12.67
N VAL A 166 0.21 -2.46 11.88
CA VAL A 166 -0.76 -2.76 10.82
C VAL A 166 -0.12 -3.63 9.74
N LEU A 167 1.14 -3.40 9.37
CA LEU A 167 1.86 -4.21 8.40
C LEU A 167 2.10 -5.64 8.90
N VAL A 168 2.44 -5.81 10.18
CA VAL A 168 2.61 -7.12 10.84
C VAL A 168 1.29 -7.87 10.87
N THR A 169 0.19 -7.23 11.27
CA THR A 169 -1.15 -7.86 11.27
C THR A 169 -1.61 -8.23 9.86
N TRP A 170 -1.37 -7.36 8.87
CA TRP A 170 -1.62 -7.63 7.46
C TRP A 170 -0.81 -8.84 6.96
N THR A 171 0.49 -8.89 7.24
CA THR A 171 1.37 -10.00 6.84
C THR A 171 0.98 -11.30 7.51
N ASN A 172 0.58 -11.26 8.79
CA ASN A 172 0.07 -12.42 9.50
C ASN A 172 -1.27 -12.92 8.92
N SER A 173 -2.14 -12.01 8.47
CA SER A 173 -3.39 -12.38 7.77
C SER A 173 -3.08 -13.10 6.45
N LEU A 174 -2.11 -12.61 5.68
CA LEU A 174 -1.60 -13.28 4.47
C LEU A 174 -1.12 -14.69 4.80
N ALA A 175 -0.20 -14.80 5.75
CA ALA A 175 0.40 -16.07 6.14
C ALA A 175 -0.65 -17.07 6.65
N ARG A 176 -1.64 -16.61 7.43
CA ARG A 176 -2.74 -17.46 7.94
C ARG A 176 -3.67 -17.94 6.83
N HIS A 177 -3.99 -17.10 5.84
CA HIS A 177 -4.85 -17.48 4.73
C HIS A 177 -4.26 -18.62 3.88
N PHE A 178 -2.93 -18.63 3.71
CA PHE A 178 -2.23 -19.61 2.90
C PHE A 178 -1.70 -20.84 3.66
N ARG A 179 -2.02 -20.99 4.94
CA ARG A 179 -1.82 -22.25 5.68
C ARG A 179 -2.81 -23.29 5.15
N LEU A 180 -2.36 -24.54 5.01
CA LEU A 180 -3.25 -25.64 4.59
C LEU A 180 -4.40 -25.80 5.59
N PRO A 181 -5.64 -26.05 5.13
CA PRO A 181 -6.71 -26.52 6.01
C PRO A 181 -6.24 -27.83 6.66
N GLN A 182 -6.29 -27.91 8.00
CA GLN A 182 -6.05 -29.19 8.68
C GLN A 182 -7.08 -30.19 8.17
N ARG A 183 -6.63 -31.33 7.62
CA ARG A 183 -7.53 -32.43 7.29
C ARG A 183 -8.11 -32.93 8.61
N ILE A 184 -9.42 -32.77 8.79
CA ILE A 184 -10.22 -33.45 9.82
C ILE A 184 -10.71 -34.76 9.22
#